data_AF-J2ZG24-F1
#
_entry.id   AF-J2ZG24-F1
#
_cell.length_a   1.000
_cell.length_b   1.000
_cell.length_c   1.000
_cell.angle_alpha   90.00
_cell.angle_beta   90.00
_cell.angle_gamma   90.00
#
_symmetry.space_group_name_H-M   'P 1'
#
loop_
_entity.id
_entity.type
_entity.pdbx_description
1 polymer ?
#
loop_
_entity_poly.entity_id
_entity_poly.type
_entity_poly.pdbx_seq_one_letter_code
_entity_poly.pdbx_strand_id
1 'polypeptide(L)' 'MVLEQVGAPTPLLTLFAFLALLFLVIGVVYLLPLPLPRFADARYQYLKRHGLLDATGHPLPDEVINHILAQREGHPFS' A
#
# COMPACT_ATOMS: atom_id res chain seq x y z
N MET A 1 -7.40 -39.46 9.19
CA MET A 1 -6.79 -40.52 8.36
C MET A 1 -7.59 -40.68 7.05
N VAL A 2 -7.67 -39.60 6.25
CA VAL A 2 -8.42 -39.57 4.97
C VAL A 2 -7.60 -38.86 3.87
N LEU A 3 -6.57 -38.10 4.24
CA LEU A 3 -5.74 -37.33 3.30
C LEU A 3 -4.66 -38.18 2.59
N GLU A 4 -4.31 -39.35 3.11
CA GLU A 4 -3.33 -40.25 2.47
C GLU A 4 -3.93 -41.07 1.31
N GLN A 5 -5.26 -41.16 1.20
CA GLN A 5 -5.91 -41.95 0.16
C GLN A 5 -6.09 -41.18 -1.15
N VAL A 6 -5.89 -39.87 -1.12
CA VAL A 6 -5.79 -39.02 -2.29
C VAL A 6 -4.29 -38.81 -2.52
N GLY A 7 -3.72 -39.41 -3.56
CA GLY A 7 -2.29 -39.25 -3.93
C GLY A 7 -1.90 -37.82 -4.35
N ALA A 8 -2.52 -36.80 -3.74
CA ALA A 8 -2.15 -35.41 -3.90
C ALA A 8 -0.80 -35.19 -3.20
N PRO A 9 0.17 -34.54 -3.87
CA PRO A 9 1.42 -34.19 -3.24
C PRO A 9 1.13 -33.26 -2.05
N THR A 10 1.23 -33.82 -0.84
CA THR A 10 1.08 -33.12 0.45
C THR A 10 1.81 -31.78 0.55
N PRO A 11 3.01 -31.55 -0.01
CA PRO A 11 3.64 -30.23 0.00
C PRO A 11 2.86 -29.19 -0.80
N LEU A 12 2.23 -29.58 -1.92
CA LEU A 12 1.48 -28.67 -2.78
C LEU A 12 0.21 -28.17 -2.07
N LEU A 13 -0.53 -29.07 -1.43
CA LEU A 13 -1.70 -28.71 -0.63
C LEU A 13 -1.33 -27.82 0.54
N THR A 14 -0.20 -28.09 1.19
CA THR A 14 0.29 -27.29 2.30
C THR A 14 0.67 -25.88 1.83
N LEU A 15 1.31 -25.76 0.67
CA LEU A 15 1.62 -24.46 0.04
C LEU A 15 0.34 -23.67 -0.26
N PHE A 16 -0.66 -24.30 -0.89
CA PHE A 16 -1.93 -23.66 -1.18
C PHE A 16 -2.67 -23.22 0.09
N ALA A 17 -2.69 -24.06 1.14
CA ALA A 17 -3.27 -23.73 2.42
C ALA A 17 -2.56 -22.53 3.08
N PHE A 18 -1.22 -22.51 3.02
CA PHE A 18 -0.43 -21.39 3.55
C PHE A 18 -0.70 -20.10 2.77
N LEU A 19 -0.77 -20.17 1.44
CA LEU A 19 -1.05 -19.02 0.60
C LEU A 19 -2.48 -18.48 0.86
N ALA A 20 -3.46 -19.37 0.97
CA ALA A 20 -4.84 -18.99 1.31
C ALA A 20 -4.92 -18.32 2.70
N LEU A 21 -4.18 -18.84 3.69
CA LEU A 21 -4.10 -18.23 5.02
C LEU A 21 -3.43 -16.84 4.96
N LEU A 22 -2.35 -16.68 4.18
CA LEU A 22 -1.69 -15.39 3.99
C LEU A 22 -2.65 -14.35 3.39
N PHE A 23 -3.36 -14.71 2.31
CA PHE A 23 -4.36 -13.83 1.70
C PHE A 23 -5.51 -13.50 2.64
N LEU A 24 -5.95 -14.44 3.48
CA LEU A 24 -6.96 -14.19 4.50
C LEU A 24 -6.47 -13.16 5.52
N VAL A 25 -5.23 -13.29 6.01
CA VAL A 25 -4.64 -12.33 6.96
C VAL A 25 -4.50 -10.95 6.33
N ILE A 26 -3.97 -10.87 5.10
CA ILE A 26 -3.86 -9.60 4.36
C ILE A 26 -5.25 -8.99 4.17
N GLY A 27 -6.22 -9.78 3.74
CA GLY A 27 -7.61 -9.36 3.57
C GLY A 27 -8.18 -8.78 4.84
N VAL A 28 -8.02 -9.45 5.99
CA VAL A 28 -8.48 -8.96 7.29
C VAL A 28 -7.77 -7.65 7.69
N VAL A 29 -6.46 -7.54 7.50
CA VAL A 29 -5.68 -6.32 7.80
C VAL A 29 -6.13 -5.15 6.94
N TYR A 30 -6.46 -5.39 5.67
CA TYR A 30 -6.97 -4.37 4.74
C TYR A 30 -8.46 -4.04 4.94
N LEU A 31 -9.28 -5.01 5.39
CA LEU A 31 -10.69 -4.79 5.72
C LEU A 31 -10.84 -4.02 7.03
N LEU A 32 -9.90 -4.23 7.96
CA LEU A 32 -9.80 -3.43 9.15
C LEU A 32 -9.38 -2.01 8.73
N PRO A 33 -10.05 -0.94 9.18
CA PRO A 33 -9.72 0.44 8.82
C PRO A 33 -8.47 0.90 9.59
N LEU A 34 -7.40 0.11 9.53
CA LEU A 34 -6.11 0.49 10.07
C LEU A 34 -5.54 1.59 9.17
N PRO A 35 -5.08 2.71 9.73
CA PRO A 35 -4.41 3.73 8.94
C PRO A 35 -3.18 3.09 8.30
N LEU A 36 -3.12 3.14 6.97
CA LEU A 36 -1.97 2.65 6.21
C LEU A 36 -0.71 3.36 6.74
N PRO A 37 0.37 2.62 7.00
CA PRO A 37 1.60 3.25 7.44
C PRO A 37 2.08 4.25 6.38
N ARG A 38 2.73 5.34 6.82
CA ARG A 38 3.15 6.46 5.94
C ARG A 38 4.00 6.03 4.73
N PHE A 39 4.66 4.87 4.82
CA PHE A 39 5.42 4.31 3.70
C PHE A 39 4.54 3.63 2.64
N ALA A 40 3.34 3.15 2.96
CA ALA A 40 2.42 2.52 2.02
C ALA A 40 1.41 3.52 1.43
N ASP A 41 1.39 4.75 1.92
CA ASP A 41 0.55 5.82 1.40
C ASP A 41 1.19 6.45 0.15
N ALA A 42 0.58 6.20 -1.01
CA ALA A 42 1.01 6.74 -2.29
C ALA A 42 1.01 8.27 -2.31
N ARG A 43 0.04 8.91 -1.64
CA ARG A 43 -0.04 10.38 -1.55
C ARG A 43 1.13 10.92 -0.74
N TYR A 44 1.41 10.32 0.41
CA TYR A 44 2.55 10.73 1.24
C TYR A 44 3.89 10.58 0.49
N GLN A 45 4.09 9.46 -0.21
CA GLN A 45 5.29 9.26 -1.03
C GLN A 45 5.42 10.28 -2.16
N TYR A 46 4.32 10.62 -2.83
CA TYR A 46 4.31 11.65 -3.87
C TYR A 46 4.69 13.01 -3.30
N LEU A 47 4.03 13.45 -2.21
CA LEU A 47 4.33 14.72 -1.55
C LEU A 47 5.78 14.79 -1.07
N LYS A 48 6.31 13.67 -0.54
CA LYS A 48 7.72 13.54 -0.17
C LYS A 48 8.65 13.73 -1.37
N ARG A 49 8.36 13.10 -2.50
CA ARG A 49 9.18 13.20 -3.73
C ARG A 49 9.19 14.61 -4.31
N HIS A 50 8.09 15.34 -4.17
CA HIS A 50 7.94 16.68 -4.72
C HIS A 50 8.33 17.83 -3.78
N GLY A 51 8.79 17.51 -2.57
CA GLY A 51 9.19 18.50 -1.55
C GLY A 51 8.01 19.27 -0.96
N LEU A 52 6.84 18.63 -0.88
CA LEU A 52 5.58 19.21 -0.40
C LEU A 52 5.28 18.78 1.05
N LEU A 53 6.33 18.44 1.80
CA LEU A 53 6.28 18.20 3.23
C LEU A 53 6.86 19.41 3.97
N ASP A 54 6.32 19.70 5.14
CA ASP A 54 6.83 20.73 6.02
C ASP A 54 8.14 20.27 6.72
N ALA A 55 8.72 21.16 7.52
CA ALA A 55 9.94 20.87 8.28
C ALA A 55 9.76 19.74 9.32
N THR A 56 8.52 19.40 9.69
CA THR A 56 8.19 18.32 10.62
C THR A 56 7.93 16.98 9.90
N GLY A 57 7.91 16.99 8.57
CA GLY A 57 7.61 15.82 7.73
C GLY A 57 6.12 15.56 7.53
N HIS A 58 5.26 16.52 7.87
CA HIS A 58 3.82 16.48 7.61
C HIS A 58 3.49 17.12 6.26
N PRO A 59 2.40 16.68 5.59
CA PRO A 59 1.97 17.30 4.34
C PRO A 59 1.58 18.77 4.59
N LEU A 60 1.96 19.64 3.65
CA LEU A 60 1.47 21.03 3.64
C LEU A 60 -0.07 21.07 3.54
N PRO A 61 -0.72 22.20 3.86
CA PRO A 61 -2.16 22.37 3.64
C PRO A 61 -2.54 22.10 2.18
N ASP A 62 -3.67 21.41 1.98
CA ASP A 62 -4.09 20.94 0.66
C ASP A 62 -4.29 22.07 -0.36
N GLU A 63 -4.75 23.24 0.09
CA GLU A 63 -4.87 24.45 -0.73
C GLU A 63 -3.51 24.90 -1.30
N VAL A 64 -2.46 24.85 -0.47
CA VAL A 64 -1.09 25.23 -0.85
C VAL A 64 -0.48 24.19 -1.78
N ILE A 65 -0.68 22.89 -1.48
CA ILE A 65 -0.26 21.79 -2.34
C ILE A 65 -0.88 21.95 -3.73
N ASN A 66 -2.19 22.13 -3.81
CA ASN A 66 -2.92 22.25 -5.07
C ASN A 66 -2.48 23.49 -5.85
N HIS A 67 -2.22 24.61 -5.18
CA HIS A 67 -1.69 25.80 -5.83
C HIS A 67 -0.29 25.57 -6.44
N ILE A 68 0.63 24.94 -5.69
CA ILE A 68 1.98 24.63 -6.18
C ILE A 68 1.94 23.63 -7.34
N LEU A 69 1.10 22.60 -7.24
CA LEU A 69 0.93 21.60 -8.30
C LEU A 69 0.36 22.24 -9.57
N ALA A 70 -0.67 23.07 -9.45
CA ALA A 70 -1.23 23.82 -10.58
C ALA A 70 -0.20 24.74 -11.25
N GLN A 71 0.65 25.41 -10.45
CA GLN A 71 1.73 26.24 -10.98
C GLN A 71 2.79 25.41 -11.74
N ARG A 72 3.13 24.21 -11.24
CA ARG A 72 4.11 23.31 -11.87
C ARG A 72 3.55 22.65 -13.13
N GLU A 73 2.28 22.28 -13.15
CA GLU A 73 1.61 21.72 -14.34
C GLU A 73 1.42 22.78 -15.44
N GLY A 74 1.21 24.05 -15.06
CA GLY A 74 1.14 25.18 -15.99
C GLY A 74 2.50 25.62 -16.58
N HIS A 75 3.61 25.10 -16.04
CA HIS A 75 4.97 25.28 -16.57
C HIS A 75 5.44 23.95 -17.19
N PRO A 76 5.11 23.65 -18.46
CA PRO A 76 5.79 22.56 -19.16
C PRO A 76 7.27 22.93 -19.20
N PHE A 77 8.11 22.06 -18.63
CA PHE A 77 9.57 22.19 -18.52
C PHE A 77 10.17 23.04 -19.65
N SER A 78 10.54 24.28 -19.33
CA SER A 78 11.34 25.17 -20.16
C SER A 78 12.82 24.96 -19.88
#